data_AF-A0A1K1NEB7-F1
#
_entry.id   AF-A0A1K1NEB7-F1
#
_cell.length_a   1.000
_cell.length_b   1.000
_cell.length_c   1.000
_cell.angle_alpha   90.00
_cell.angle_beta   90.00
_cell.angle_gamma   90.00
#
_symmetry.space_group_name_H-M   'P 1'
#
loop_
_entity.id
_entity.type
_entity.pdbx_description
1 polymer ?
#
loop_
_entity_poly.entity_id
_entity_poly.type
_entity_poly.pdbx_seq_one_letter_code
_entity_poly.pdbx_strand_id
1 'polypeptide(L)'
;MLWFFLILDVILSAAALLGGYYMKFHAPKDSEMKMGVLTESAKKSRDTWEFANKTCGKYWIRAGIAGIVLTTAAVNTAFLASEKTAAIVSLAATVIIVLAMSCSMTTVMMKLRANFDENGKPVEKEEQ
;
A
#
# COMPACT_ATOMS: atom_id res chain seq x y z
N MET A 1 -16.31 20.15 11.08
CA MET A 1 -15.28 19.14 11.43
C MET A 1 -15.27 17.96 10.45
N LEU A 2 -16.42 17.37 10.09
CA LEU A 2 -16.49 16.24 9.14
C LEU A 2 -15.78 16.48 7.81
N TRP A 3 -16.03 17.62 7.16
CA TRP A 3 -15.42 17.98 5.87
C TRP A 3 -13.89 17.96 5.89
N PHE A 4 -13.27 18.35 7.01
CA PHE A 4 -11.82 18.31 7.18
C PHE A 4 -11.31 16.85 7.18
N PHE A 5 -11.97 15.94 7.88
CA PHE A 5 -11.60 14.53 7.89
C PHE A 5 -11.78 13.87 6.52
N LEU A 6 -12.86 14.19 5.79
CA LEU A 6 -13.07 13.68 4.43
C LEU A 6 -11.96 14.14 3.46
N ILE A 7 -11.48 15.38 3.58
CA ILE A 7 -10.34 15.87 2.80
C ILE A 7 -9.07 15.09 3.15
N LEU A 8 -8.82 14.83 4.44
CA LEU A 8 -7.69 14.02 4.87
C LEU A 8 -7.75 12.58 4.33
N ASP A 9 -8.94 11.96 4.30
CA ASP A 9 -9.13 10.62 3.75
C ASP A 9 -8.84 10.57 2.24
N VAL A 10 -9.24 11.60 1.49
CA VAL A 10 -8.89 11.72 0.07
C VAL A 10 -7.37 11.85 -0.10
N ILE A 11 -6.72 12.69 0.70
CA ILE A 11 -5.26 12.88 0.67
C ILE A 11 -4.54 11.57 1.00
N LEU A 12 -4.97 10.85 2.03
CA LEU A 12 -4.40 9.56 2.42
C LEU A 12 -4.55 8.52 1.31
N SER A 13 -5.74 8.43 0.72
CA SER A 13 -6.02 7.50 -0.39
C SER A 13 -5.20 7.82 -1.64
N ALA A 14 -5.09 9.11 -1.97
CA ALA A 14 -4.26 9.58 -3.07
C ALA A 14 -2.77 9.32 -2.83
N ALA A 15 -2.28 9.57 -1.61
CA ALA A 15 -0.90 9.28 -1.22
C ALA A 15 -0.58 7.78 -1.30
N ALA A 16 -1.50 6.92 -0.85
CA ALA A 16 -1.36 5.47 -0.99
C ALA A 16 -1.29 5.05 -2.47
N LEU A 17 -2.11 5.64 -3.33
CA LEU A 17 -2.09 5.39 -4.78
C LEU A 17 -0.78 5.84 -5.44
N LEU A 18 -0.37 7.09 -5.20
CA LEU A 18 0.82 7.67 -5.77
C LEU A 18 2.08 6.96 -5.28
N GLY A 19 2.18 6.70 -3.97
CA GLY A 19 3.26 5.94 -3.37
C GLY A 19 3.31 4.50 -3.90
N GLY A 20 2.16 3.86 -4.03
CA GLY A 20 2.06 2.52 -4.59
C GLY A 20 2.47 2.45 -6.07
N TYR A 21 2.05 3.43 -6.86
CA TYR A 21 2.46 3.59 -8.26
C TYR A 21 3.97 3.82 -8.38
N TYR A 22 4.52 4.73 -7.56
CA TYR A 22 5.95 5.02 -7.52
C TYR A 22 6.75 3.75 -7.19
N MET A 23 6.39 3.03 -6.12
CA MET A 23 7.07 1.79 -5.74
C MET A 23 6.97 0.72 -6.83
N LYS A 24 5.83 0.60 -7.51
CA LYS A 24 5.65 -0.45 -8.53
C LYS A 24 6.41 -0.17 -9.83
N PHE A 25 6.48 1.09 -10.27
CA PHE A 25 6.94 1.43 -11.63
C PHE A 25 8.20 2.29 -11.68
N HIS A 26 8.47 3.09 -10.64
CA HIS A 26 9.60 4.02 -10.62
C HIS A 26 10.75 3.52 -9.77
N ALA A 27 10.48 2.93 -8.60
CA ALA A 27 11.51 2.36 -7.75
C ALA A 27 12.44 1.40 -8.52
N PRO A 28 11.98 0.45 -9.36
CA PRO A 28 12.87 -0.46 -10.10
C PRO A 28 13.96 0.22 -10.97
N LYS A 29 13.82 1.52 -11.28
CA LYS A 29 14.82 2.29 -12.04
C LYS A 29 15.97 2.84 -11.18
N ASP A 30 15.81 2.87 -9.86
CA ASP A 30 16.84 3.31 -8.92
C ASP A 30 17.92 2.22 -8.79
N SER A 31 19.14 2.53 -9.26
CA SER A 31 20.29 1.65 -9.17
C SER A 31 20.88 1.54 -7.77
N GLU A 32 20.64 2.52 -6.91
CA GLU A 32 21.24 2.65 -5.60
C GLU A 32 20.28 2.19 -4.49
N MET A 33 19.06 1.80 -4.83
CA MET A 33 18.03 1.34 -3.88
C MET A 33 17.83 2.36 -2.74
N LYS A 34 17.78 3.65 -3.06
CA LYS A 34 17.67 4.74 -2.08
C LYS A 34 16.23 5.00 -1.65
N MET A 35 15.25 4.67 -2.49
CA MET A 35 13.85 5.05 -2.24
C MET A 35 12.85 3.92 -2.45
N GLY A 36 11.96 3.68 -1.48
CA GLY A 36 10.95 2.62 -1.52
C GLY A 36 11.01 1.74 -0.27
N VAL A 37 10.95 0.41 -0.43
CA VAL A 37 11.12 -0.54 0.68
C VAL A 37 12.61 -0.62 1.04
N LEU A 38 12.99 -0.12 2.22
CA LEU A 38 14.38 0.00 2.67
C LEU A 38 14.80 -1.00 3.76
N THR A 39 14.04 -2.06 3.99
CA THR A 39 14.43 -3.08 4.98
C THR A 39 15.64 -3.87 4.53
N GLU A 40 16.47 -4.30 5.49
CA GLU A 40 17.68 -5.10 5.22
C GLU A 40 17.39 -6.33 4.37
N SER A 41 16.29 -7.04 4.65
CA SER A 41 15.86 -8.20 3.85
C SER A 41 15.47 -7.85 2.42
N ALA A 42 14.94 -6.65 2.17
CA ALA A 42 14.60 -6.20 0.82
C ALA A 42 15.83 -5.72 0.06
N LYS A 43 16.82 -5.11 0.73
CA LYS A 43 18.03 -4.54 0.09
C LYS A 43 19.16 -5.54 -0.14
N LYS A 44 18.97 -6.84 0.12
CA LYS A 44 20.00 -7.88 -0.06
C LYS A 44 20.51 -7.98 -1.49
N SER A 45 19.62 -7.91 -2.47
CA SER A 45 19.94 -7.88 -3.89
C SER A 45 19.00 -6.92 -4.63
N ARG A 46 19.35 -6.62 -5.88
CA ARG A 46 18.48 -5.80 -6.74
C ARG A 46 17.12 -6.48 -6.97
N ASP A 47 17.13 -7.80 -7.13
CA ASP A 47 15.94 -8.60 -7.41
C ASP A 47 15.00 -8.67 -6.21
N THR A 48 15.55 -8.85 -4.99
CA THR A 48 14.75 -8.81 -3.75
C THR A 48 14.12 -7.44 -3.57
N TRP A 49 14.86 -6.38 -3.88
CA TRP A 49 14.41 -5.02 -3.69
C TRP A 49 13.31 -4.65 -4.69
N GLU A 50 13.48 -5.00 -5.96
CA GLU A 50 12.46 -4.82 -6.98
C GLU A 50 11.19 -5.61 -6.67
N PHE A 51 11.33 -6.87 -6.25
CA PHE A 51 10.21 -7.71 -5.85
C PHE A 51 9.45 -7.12 -4.65
N ALA A 52 10.17 -6.63 -3.65
CA ALA A 52 9.59 -6.00 -2.46
C ALA A 52 8.77 -4.75 -2.82
N ASN A 53 9.34 -3.86 -3.64
CA ASN A 53 8.69 -2.64 -4.08
C ASN A 53 7.47 -2.91 -4.99
N LYS A 54 7.58 -3.84 -5.93
CA LYS A 54 6.43 -4.26 -6.76
C LYS A 54 5.31 -4.87 -5.91
N THR A 55 5.65 -5.70 -4.94
CA THR A 55 4.69 -6.32 -4.04
C THR A 55 4.01 -5.27 -3.17
N CYS A 56 4.78 -4.42 -2.47
CA CYS A 56 4.27 -3.33 -1.65
C CYS A 56 3.38 -2.38 -2.46
N GLY A 57 3.87 -1.94 -3.62
CA GLY A 57 3.17 -1.03 -4.51
C GLY A 57 1.84 -1.57 -5.00
N LYS A 58 1.75 -2.88 -5.29
CA LYS A 58 0.48 -3.52 -5.66
C LYS A 58 -0.57 -3.45 -4.54
N TYR A 59 -0.18 -3.65 -3.29
CA TYR A 59 -1.10 -3.54 -2.14
C TYR A 59 -1.50 -2.08 -1.89
N TRP A 60 -0.55 -1.15 -1.96
CA TRP A 60 -0.82 0.28 -1.78
C TRP A 60 -1.76 0.85 -2.84
N ILE A 61 -1.59 0.49 -4.11
CA ILE A 61 -2.54 0.87 -5.18
C ILE A 61 -3.94 0.34 -4.88
N ARG A 62 -4.07 -0.95 -4.49
CA ARG A 62 -5.37 -1.55 -4.15
C ARG A 62 -6.02 -0.86 -2.95
N ALA A 63 -5.23 -0.56 -1.91
CA ALA A 63 -5.69 0.14 -0.72
C ALA A 63 -6.14 1.56 -1.06
N GLY A 64 -5.40 2.31 -1.87
CA GLY A 64 -5.79 3.66 -2.26
C GLY A 64 -7.02 3.70 -3.19
N ILE A 65 -7.19 2.72 -4.10
CA ILE A 65 -8.45 2.60 -4.87
C ILE A 65 -9.63 2.32 -3.94
N ALA A 66 -9.48 1.35 -3.03
CA ALA A 66 -10.52 1.05 -2.04
C ALA A 66 -10.84 2.27 -1.17
N GLY A 67 -9.81 3.03 -0.78
CA GLY A 67 -9.95 4.27 -0.03
C GLY A 67 -10.76 5.31 -0.79
N ILE A 68 -10.44 5.58 -2.06
CA ILE A 68 -11.23 6.51 -2.90
C ILE A 68 -12.70 6.10 -2.97
N VAL A 69 -12.99 4.81 -3.18
CA VAL A 69 -14.38 4.30 -3.24
C VAL A 69 -15.11 4.54 -1.92
N LEU A 70 -14.47 4.21 -0.79
CA LEU A 70 -15.07 4.37 0.53
C LEU A 70 -15.25 5.84 0.92
N THR A 71 -14.28 6.70 0.62
CA THR A 71 -14.39 8.14 0.87
C THR A 71 -15.47 8.76 -0.01
N THR A 72 -15.61 8.32 -1.26
CA THR A 72 -16.71 8.76 -2.14
C THR A 72 -18.07 8.35 -1.56
N ALA A 73 -18.19 7.13 -1.04
CA ALA A 73 -19.39 6.69 -0.33
C ALA A 73 -19.67 7.57 0.91
N ALA A 74 -18.65 7.87 1.72
CA ALA A 74 -18.77 8.74 2.89
C ALA A 74 -19.27 10.15 2.52
N VAL A 75 -18.70 10.75 1.46
CA VAL A 75 -19.15 12.05 0.94
C VAL A 75 -20.62 11.99 0.51
N ASN A 76 -21.02 10.98 -0.26
CA ASN A 76 -22.42 10.81 -0.67
C ASN A 76 -23.36 10.66 0.53
N THR A 77 -22.98 9.89 1.55
CA THR A 77 -23.79 9.77 2.79
C THR A 77 -23.86 11.07 3.59
N ALA A 78 -22.84 11.93 3.53
CA ALA A 78 -22.85 13.23 4.19
C ALA A 78 -23.87 14.17 3.55
N PHE A 79 -24.02 14.11 2.22
CA PHE A 79 -25.01 14.90 1.48
C PHE A 79 -26.43 14.34 1.53
N LEU A 80 -26.59 13.00 1.49
CA LEU A 80 -27.89 12.35 1.29
C LEU A 80 -28.55 11.82 2.58
N ALA A 81 -27.79 11.63 3.66
CA ALA A 81 -28.28 10.99 4.88
C ALA A 81 -28.01 11.85 6.13
N SER A 82 -26.90 11.60 6.83
CA SER A 82 -26.56 12.34 8.05
C SER A 82 -25.05 12.43 8.23
N GLU A 83 -24.61 13.52 8.86
CA GLU A 83 -23.21 13.73 9.21
C GLU A 83 -22.67 12.61 10.14
N LYS A 84 -23.53 12.08 11.03
CA LYS A 84 -23.13 10.99 11.95
C LYS A 84 -22.83 9.69 11.19
N THR A 85 -23.69 9.33 10.25
CA THR A 85 -23.49 8.14 9.40
C THR A 85 -22.23 8.30 8.56
N ALA A 86 -22.06 9.48 7.93
CA ALA A 86 -20.88 9.77 7.14
C ALA A 86 -19.58 9.73 7.95
N ALA A 87 -19.59 10.21 9.19
CA ALA A 87 -18.45 10.14 10.10
C ALA A 87 -18.05 8.69 10.40
N ILE A 88 -19.02 7.80 10.64
CA ILE A 88 -18.76 6.38 10.90
C ILE A 88 -18.18 5.70 9.66
N VAL A 89 -18.73 5.98 8.48
CA VAL A 89 -18.24 5.42 7.21
C VAL A 89 -16.82 5.90 6.91
N SER A 90 -16.55 7.20 7.08
CA SER A 90 -15.21 7.78 6.93
C SER A 90 -14.21 7.13 7.89
N LEU A 91 -14.54 7.04 9.19
CA LEU A 91 -13.67 6.41 10.18
C LEU A 91 -13.36 4.94 9.84
N ALA A 92 -14.38 4.17 9.46
CA ALA A 92 -14.20 2.78 9.03
C ALA A 92 -13.27 2.68 7.82
N ALA A 93 -13.42 3.58 6.84
CA ALA A 93 -12.56 3.65 5.67
C ALA A 93 -11.11 3.93 6.05
N THR A 94 -10.85 4.95 6.87
CA THR A 94 -9.50 5.30 7.34
C THR A 94 -8.84 4.11 8.03
N VAL A 95 -9.55 3.44 8.94
CA VAL A 95 -9.04 2.26 9.67
C VAL A 95 -8.67 1.14 8.70
N ILE A 96 -9.53 0.84 7.73
CA ILE A 96 -9.27 -0.20 6.72
C ILE A 96 -8.01 0.13 5.90
N ILE A 97 -7.85 1.37 5.44
CA ILE A 97 -6.67 1.79 4.65
C ILE A 97 -5.40 1.66 5.48
N VAL A 98 -5.40 2.17 6.72
CA VAL A 98 -4.23 2.12 7.61
C VAL A 98 -3.83 0.69 7.92
N LEU A 99 -4.81 -0.19 8.21
CA LEU A 99 -4.54 -1.62 8.41
C LEU A 99 -3.99 -2.28 7.14
N ALA A 100 -4.58 -2.01 5.98
CA ALA A 100 -4.11 -2.56 4.70
C ALA A 100 -2.66 -2.15 4.39
N MET A 101 -2.31 -0.88 4.64
CA MET A 101 -0.94 -0.38 4.49
C MET A 101 0.00 -1.04 5.49
N SER A 102 -0.40 -1.17 6.75
CA SER A 102 0.43 -1.80 7.80
C SER A 102 0.68 -3.28 7.51
N CYS A 103 -0.36 -4.03 7.13
CA CYS A 103 -0.26 -5.43 6.75
C CYS A 103 0.58 -5.64 5.49
N SER A 104 0.63 -4.66 4.57
CA SER A 104 1.40 -4.78 3.33
C SER A 104 2.88 -5.10 3.61
N MET A 105 3.45 -4.54 4.66
CA MET A 105 4.85 -4.79 5.02
C MET A 105 5.09 -6.24 5.45
N THR A 106 4.20 -6.78 6.29
CA THR A 106 4.25 -8.18 6.69
C THR A 106 4.12 -9.10 5.49
N THR A 107 3.21 -8.79 4.55
CA THR A 107 3.06 -9.59 3.32
C THR A 107 4.31 -9.55 2.43
N VAL A 108 5.00 -8.41 2.36
CA VAL A 108 6.27 -8.27 1.65
C VAL A 108 7.33 -9.15 2.29
N MET A 109 7.48 -9.12 3.61
CA MET A 109 8.46 -9.96 4.32
C MET A 109 8.18 -11.46 4.15
N MET A 110 6.92 -11.88 4.26
CA MET A 110 6.55 -13.28 4.05
C MET A 110 6.85 -13.73 2.61
N LYS A 111 6.50 -12.91 1.61
CA LYS A 111 6.75 -13.23 0.20
C LYS A 111 8.23 -13.17 -0.17
N LEU A 112 9.02 -12.31 0.47
CA LEU A 112 10.47 -12.30 0.30
C LEU A 112 11.06 -13.62 0.78
N ARG A 113 10.75 -14.04 2.01
CA ARG A 113 11.25 -15.31 2.58
C ARG A 113 10.81 -16.54 1.80
N ALA A 114 9.65 -16.48 1.13
CA ALA A 114 9.12 -17.60 0.34
C ALA A 114 9.70 -17.69 -1.09
N ASN A 115 10.35 -16.63 -1.59
CA ASN A 115 10.85 -16.62 -2.97
C ASN A 115 12.36 -16.33 -3.06
N PHE A 116 13.02 -15.93 -1.97
CA PHE A 116 14.44 -15.60 -1.95
C PHE A 116 15.17 -16.24 -0.77
N ASP A 117 16.40 -16.67 -1.02
CA ASP A 117 17.30 -17.25 -0.02
C ASP A 117 17.98 -16.18 0.87
N GLU A 118 18.87 -16.61 1.77
CA GLU A 118 19.61 -15.70 2.64
C GLU A 118 20.57 -14.78 1.89
N ASN A 119 20.97 -15.10 0.66
CA ASN A 119 21.83 -14.29 -0.18
C ASN A 119 21.04 -13.36 -1.13
N GLY A 120 19.71 -13.41 -1.08
CA GLY A 120 18.84 -12.62 -1.96
C GLY A 120 18.75 -13.16 -3.39
N LYS A 121 19.06 -14.45 -3.61
CA LYS A 121 18.84 -15.14 -4.88
C LYS A 121 17.45 -15.80 -4.90
N PRO A 122 16.78 -15.86 -6.06
CA PRO A 122 15.52 -16.59 -6.18
C PRO A 122 15.69 -18.05 -5.74
N VAL A 123 14.78 -18.55 -4.92
CA VAL A 123 14.72 -19.99 -4.61
C VAL A 123 14.24 -20.70 -5.87
N GLU A 124 15.07 -21.56 -6.46
CA GLU A 124 14.66 -22.46 -7.53
C GLU A 124 13.53 -23.34 -6.99
N LYS A 125 12.33 -23.11 -7.49
CA LYS A 125 11.23 -24.05 -7.31
C LYS A 125 11.45 -25.10 -8.39
N GLU A 126 12.01 -26.25 -8.02
CA GLU A 126 11.94 -27.43 -8.86
C GLU A 126 10.46 -27.64 -9.23
N GLU A 127 10.13 -27.45 -10.51
CA GLU A 127 8.82 -27.79 -11.05
C GLU A 127 8.69 -29.32 -10.95
N GLN A 128 8.00 -29.77 -9.90
CA GLN A 128 7.52 -31.15 -9.75
C GLN A 128 6.14 -31.30 -10.36
#